data_AF-A0A7X8CKU4-F1
#
_entry.id   AF-A0A7X8CKU4-F1
#
_cell.length_a   1.000
_cell.length_b   1.000
_cell.length_c   1.000
_cell.angle_alpha   90.00
_cell.angle_beta   90.00
_cell.angle_gamma   90.00
#
_symmetry.space_group_name_H-M   'P 1'
#
loop_
_entity.id
_entity.type
_entity.pdbx_description
1 polymer ?
#
loop_
_entity_poly.entity_id
_entity_poly.type
_entity_poly.pdbx_seq_one_letter_code
_entity_poly.pdbx_strand_id
1 'polypeptide(L)'
;MKAYLMFRDRDLNPNPEFSFHKEILIQDLALHTLFNAMAIDQADLFDVVSKVVLSSLTQVDEILYRQSILKDCLKNPTIIRDMYNIAVETIETRRKHHLGSVLFNYPSTILYGSVKLMQFFVEMLKKLKNIADQHAEKFESEGFTTFFEMIKRELDDDYFALIQYHLKELQFRDGVLISAELTDGNVGTQYILRKPNDKKGNWVKRVFSKRSPFFSFSIHPRDEGGARALSELRDRGINLVANALAQSAEHILSFFNMLKLELSFYVGCLNLYDQL
;
A
#
# COMPACT_ATOMS: atom_id res chain seq x y z
N MET A 1 6.53 5.76 5.26
CA MET A 1 5.64 6.94 5.11
C MET A 1 4.65 6.97 6.27
N LYS A 2 4.47 8.14 6.91
CA LYS A 2 3.55 8.38 8.03
C LYS A 2 2.79 9.69 7.80
N ALA A 3 1.50 9.74 8.12
CA ALA A 3 0.65 10.89 7.80
C ALA A 3 0.78 12.00 8.84
N TYR A 4 0.70 11.64 10.13
CA TYR A 4 0.85 12.56 11.27
C TYR A 4 -0.06 13.80 11.19
N LEU A 5 -1.27 13.64 10.66
CA LEU A 5 -2.28 14.69 10.62
C LEU A 5 -2.99 14.82 11.98
N MET A 6 -3.16 13.71 12.71
CA MET A 6 -3.84 13.73 14.01
C MET A 6 -2.93 14.07 15.20
N PHE A 7 -1.64 13.74 15.11
CA PHE A 7 -0.60 14.03 16.10
C PHE A 7 0.74 14.24 15.39
N ARG A 8 1.64 15.02 15.98
CA ARG A 8 2.94 15.39 15.39
C ARG A 8 3.95 14.23 15.32
N ASP A 9 3.89 13.32 16.28
CA ASP A 9 4.96 12.34 16.55
C ASP A 9 4.46 10.89 16.67
N ARG A 10 3.16 10.64 16.50
CA ARG A 10 2.55 9.32 16.64
C ARG A 10 1.32 9.12 15.75
N ASP A 11 1.01 7.86 15.47
CA ASP A 11 -0.20 7.49 14.73
C ASP A 11 -1.44 7.57 15.63
N LEU A 12 -2.62 7.80 15.04
CA LEU A 12 -3.88 7.66 15.75
C LEU A 12 -4.11 6.19 16.16
N ASN A 13 -4.33 5.94 17.45
CA ASN A 13 -4.72 4.61 17.93
C ASN A 13 -6.17 4.31 17.47
N PRO A 14 -6.41 3.25 16.66
CA PRO A 14 -7.75 2.90 16.19
C PRO A 14 -8.66 2.32 17.29
N ASN A 15 -8.08 1.86 18.41
CA ASN A 15 -8.78 1.28 19.54
C ASN A 15 -8.31 1.94 20.85
N PRO A 16 -8.71 3.21 21.08
CA PRO A 16 -8.38 3.89 22.33
C PRO A 16 -9.15 3.27 23.50
N GLU A 17 -8.52 3.26 24.67
CA GLU A 17 -9.19 2.89 25.91
C GLU A 17 -10.08 4.05 26.37
N PHE A 18 -11.33 3.75 26.69
CA PHE A 18 -12.30 4.74 27.16
C PHE A 18 -12.47 4.67 28.67
N SER A 19 -12.78 5.81 29.28
CA SER A 19 -13.21 5.83 30.68
C SER A 19 -14.55 5.10 30.83
N PHE A 20 -14.80 4.57 32.03
CA PHE A 20 -16.08 3.93 32.37
C PHE A 20 -17.30 4.87 32.24
N HIS A 21 -17.08 6.18 32.16
CA HIS A 21 -18.12 7.20 32.07
C HIS A 21 -18.49 7.62 30.64
N LYS A 22 -17.95 6.94 29.61
CA LYS A 22 -18.19 7.27 28.20
C LYS A 22 -19.67 7.40 27.84
N GLU A 23 -20.51 6.44 28.26
CA GLU A 23 -21.94 6.46 27.90
C GLU A 23 -22.68 7.65 28.53
N ILE A 24 -22.32 8.03 29.76
CA ILE A 24 -22.87 9.21 30.44
C ILE A 24 -22.50 10.48 29.66
N LEU A 25 -21.23 10.60 29.23
CA LEU A 25 -20.76 11.75 28.46
C LEU A 25 -21.49 11.89 27.11
N ILE A 26 -21.70 10.77 26.41
CA ILE A 26 -22.43 10.74 25.13
C ILE A 26 -23.86 11.22 25.33
N GLN A 27 -24.53 10.75 26.39
CA GLN A 27 -25.91 11.12 26.70
C GLN A 27 -26.03 12.58 27.12
N ASP A 28 -25.23 13.02 28.09
CA ASP A 28 -25.31 14.36 28.70
C ASP A 28 -25.01 15.48 27.69
N LEU A 29 -24.04 15.26 26.79
CA LEU A 29 -23.67 16.21 25.74
C LEU A 29 -24.40 15.98 24.41
N ALA A 30 -25.35 15.02 24.37
CA ALA A 30 -26.09 14.62 23.18
C ALA A 30 -25.18 14.34 21.95
N LEU A 31 -24.02 13.72 22.18
CA LEU A 31 -22.97 13.57 21.15
C LEU A 31 -23.40 12.67 19.98
N HIS A 32 -24.45 11.85 20.14
CA HIS A 32 -25.01 11.10 19.01
C HIS A 32 -25.44 12.00 17.86
N THR A 33 -26.00 13.18 18.15
CA THR A 33 -26.40 14.14 17.13
C THR A 33 -25.19 14.64 16.35
N LEU A 34 -24.09 14.96 17.07
CA LEU A 34 -22.82 15.37 16.48
C LEU A 34 -22.22 14.26 15.61
N PHE A 35 -22.14 13.04 16.11
CA PHE A 35 -21.56 11.90 15.39
C PHE A 35 -22.34 11.57 14.13
N ASN A 36 -23.68 11.61 14.18
CA ASN A 36 -24.53 11.39 13.03
C ASN A 36 -24.32 12.46 11.95
N ALA A 37 -24.25 13.75 12.34
CA ALA A 37 -23.99 14.84 11.40
C ALA A 37 -22.61 14.74 10.74
N MET A 38 -21.57 14.36 11.50
CA MET A 38 -20.22 14.13 10.96
C MET A 38 -20.17 12.92 10.00
N ALA A 39 -20.94 11.86 10.29
CA ALA A 39 -20.87 10.62 9.54
C ALA A 39 -21.65 10.63 8.22
N ILE A 40 -22.73 11.40 8.11
CA ILE A 40 -23.67 11.37 6.96
C ILE A 40 -23.98 9.92 6.56
N ASP A 41 -24.52 9.15 7.53
CA ASP A 41 -24.88 7.73 7.38
C ASP A 41 -23.73 6.75 7.06
N GLN A 42 -22.45 7.19 7.08
CA GLN A 42 -21.30 6.32 6.90
C GLN A 42 -20.84 5.71 8.23
N ALA A 43 -21.12 4.43 8.45
CA ALA A 43 -20.76 3.70 9.67
C ALA A 43 -19.25 3.76 10.00
N ASP A 44 -18.39 3.67 8.98
CA ASP A 44 -16.94 3.80 9.14
C ASP A 44 -16.53 5.18 9.69
N LEU A 45 -17.16 6.27 9.21
CA LEU A 45 -16.89 7.61 9.71
C LEU A 45 -17.44 7.77 11.13
N PHE A 46 -18.65 7.26 11.41
CA PHE A 46 -19.26 7.29 12.74
C PHE A 46 -18.34 6.66 13.80
N ASP A 47 -17.77 5.49 13.51
CA ASP A 47 -16.83 4.82 14.41
C ASP A 47 -15.59 5.70 14.68
N VAL A 48 -14.96 6.25 13.63
CA VAL A 48 -13.76 7.07 13.80
C VAL A 48 -14.05 8.37 14.57
N VAL A 49 -15.08 9.12 14.18
CA VAL A 49 -15.36 10.43 14.82
C VAL A 49 -15.77 10.25 16.28
N SER A 50 -16.57 9.22 16.59
CA SER A 50 -16.94 8.93 17.98
C SER A 50 -15.71 8.59 18.84
N LYS A 51 -14.82 7.72 18.34
CA LYS A 51 -13.58 7.36 19.05
C LYS A 51 -12.68 8.57 19.27
N VAL A 52 -12.49 9.41 18.25
CA VAL A 52 -11.61 10.58 18.33
C VAL A 52 -12.15 11.64 19.28
N VAL A 53 -13.43 11.98 19.19
CA VAL A 53 -14.06 13.01 20.06
C VAL A 53 -14.04 12.58 21.52
N LEU A 54 -14.30 11.29 21.78
CA LEU A 54 -14.28 10.75 23.14
C LEU A 54 -12.85 10.58 23.69
N SER A 55 -11.84 10.54 22.83
CA SER A 55 -10.42 10.53 23.22
C SER A 55 -9.93 11.96 23.42
N SER A 56 -10.38 12.59 24.51
CA SER A 56 -10.11 14.00 24.83
C SER A 56 -8.62 14.29 24.93
N LEU A 57 -8.20 15.42 24.32
CA LEU A 57 -6.85 15.95 24.46
C LEU A 57 -6.77 16.90 25.65
N THR A 58 -5.69 16.81 26.42
CA THR A 58 -5.43 17.71 27.57
C THR A 58 -4.24 18.64 27.35
N GLN A 59 -3.36 18.30 26.40
CA GLN A 59 -2.18 19.09 26.07
C GLN A 59 -2.52 20.17 25.06
N VAL A 60 -2.18 21.42 25.39
CA VAL A 60 -2.46 22.59 24.55
C VAL A 60 -1.82 22.45 23.17
N ASP A 61 -0.58 21.97 23.10
CA ASP A 61 0.14 21.81 21.83
C ASP A 61 -0.55 20.81 20.88
N GLU A 62 -1.05 19.70 21.40
CA GLU A 62 -1.78 18.70 20.60
C GLU A 62 -3.13 19.26 20.10
N ILE A 63 -3.81 20.06 20.92
CA ILE A 63 -5.06 20.74 20.55
C ILE A 63 -4.80 21.76 19.43
N LEU A 64 -3.80 22.62 19.61
CA LEU A 64 -3.42 23.64 18.62
C LEU A 64 -2.96 23.00 17.31
N TYR A 65 -2.23 21.89 17.39
CA TYR A 65 -1.83 21.12 16.22
C TYR A 65 -3.06 20.67 15.42
N ARG A 66 -4.01 19.95 16.04
CA ARG A 66 -5.23 19.50 15.34
C ARG A 66 -6.08 20.64 14.81
N GLN A 67 -6.16 21.76 15.53
CA GLN A 67 -6.87 22.96 15.06
C GLN A 67 -6.21 23.56 13.83
N SER A 68 -4.87 23.58 13.75
CA SER A 68 -4.16 24.07 12.56
C SER A 68 -4.46 23.22 11.33
N ILE A 69 -4.48 21.89 11.49
CA ILE A 69 -4.84 20.94 10.42
C ILE A 69 -6.29 21.14 9.98
N LEU A 70 -7.22 21.31 10.93
CA LEU A 70 -8.63 21.53 10.62
C LEU A 70 -8.86 22.83 9.85
N LYS A 71 -8.13 23.92 10.16
CA LYS A 71 -8.21 25.18 9.41
C LYS A 71 -7.85 24.98 7.94
N ASP A 72 -6.76 24.23 7.70
CA ASP A 72 -6.34 23.87 6.35
C ASP A 72 -7.38 23.00 5.63
N CYS A 73 -7.98 22.04 6.34
CA CYS A 73 -9.05 21.21 5.79
C CYS A 73 -10.26 22.05 5.36
N LEU A 74 -10.69 23.00 6.21
CA LEU A 74 -11.81 23.91 5.92
C LEU A 74 -11.51 24.85 4.74
N LYS A 75 -10.24 25.26 4.58
CA LYS A 75 -9.78 26.08 3.45
C LYS A 75 -9.74 25.29 2.13
N ASN A 76 -9.49 23.98 2.19
CA ASN A 76 -9.25 23.12 1.03
C ASN A 76 -10.13 21.84 1.03
N PRO A 77 -11.47 21.94 1.19
CA PRO A 77 -12.32 20.78 1.49
C PRO A 77 -12.36 19.75 0.36
N THR A 78 -12.31 20.20 -0.90
CA THR A 78 -12.30 19.31 -2.07
C THR A 78 -11.04 18.44 -2.10
N ILE A 79 -9.88 19.04 -1.85
CA ILE A 79 -8.58 18.34 -1.86
C ILE A 79 -8.52 17.29 -0.75
N ILE A 80 -9.03 17.61 0.45
CA ILE A 80 -9.10 16.65 1.57
C ILE A 80 -9.99 15.46 1.22
N ARG A 81 -11.15 15.73 0.62
CA ARG A 81 -12.07 14.67 0.18
C ARG A 81 -11.46 13.82 -0.92
N ASP A 82 -10.72 14.41 -1.86
CA ASP A 82 -9.99 13.66 -2.89
C ASP A 82 -8.92 12.74 -2.29
N MET A 83 -8.12 13.23 -1.34
CA MET A 83 -7.13 12.42 -0.61
C MET A 83 -7.80 11.26 0.14
N TYR A 84 -8.91 11.54 0.83
CA TYR A 84 -9.69 10.52 1.53
C TYR A 84 -10.23 9.47 0.57
N ASN A 85 -10.80 9.89 -0.56
CA ASN A 85 -11.35 9.00 -1.58
C ASN A 85 -10.27 8.11 -2.21
N ILE A 86 -9.06 8.62 -2.45
CA ILE A 86 -7.93 7.80 -2.91
C ILE A 86 -7.63 6.69 -1.89
N ALA A 87 -7.60 7.02 -0.59
CA ALA A 87 -7.34 6.02 0.44
C ALA A 87 -8.46 4.98 0.52
N VAL A 88 -9.73 5.39 0.45
CA VAL A 88 -10.90 4.49 0.42
C VAL A 88 -10.87 3.58 -0.82
N GLU A 89 -10.70 4.13 -2.02
CA GLU A 89 -10.62 3.39 -3.29
C GLU A 89 -9.53 2.32 -3.21
N THR A 90 -8.38 2.68 -2.61
CA THR A 90 -7.24 1.79 -2.47
C THR A 90 -7.55 0.58 -1.58
N ILE A 91 -8.14 0.84 -0.41
CA ILE A 91 -8.48 -0.19 0.59
C ILE A 91 -9.60 -1.11 0.07
N GLU A 92 -10.61 -0.56 -0.57
CA GLU A 92 -11.72 -1.34 -1.13
C GLU A 92 -11.27 -2.25 -2.28
N THR A 93 -10.44 -1.74 -3.18
CA THR A 93 -9.91 -2.52 -4.31
C THR A 93 -9.06 -3.68 -3.80
N ARG A 94 -8.24 -3.44 -2.76
CA ARG A 94 -7.48 -4.51 -2.09
C ARG A 94 -8.41 -5.58 -1.49
N ARG A 95 -9.49 -5.17 -0.81
CA ARG A 95 -10.47 -6.10 -0.22
C ARG A 95 -11.12 -6.98 -1.28
N LYS A 96 -11.50 -6.40 -2.42
CA LYS A 96 -12.04 -7.14 -3.59
C LYS A 96 -11.02 -8.14 -4.14
N HIS A 97 -9.76 -7.74 -4.29
CA HIS A 97 -8.68 -8.62 -4.75
C HIS A 97 -8.39 -9.77 -3.77
N HIS A 98 -8.50 -9.55 -2.47
CA HIS A 98 -8.35 -10.60 -1.46
C HIS A 98 -9.41 -11.69 -1.60
N LEU A 99 -10.69 -11.32 -1.73
CA LEU A 99 -11.80 -12.29 -1.81
C LEU A 99 -11.62 -13.31 -2.96
N GLY A 100 -10.95 -12.91 -4.06
CA GLY A 100 -10.64 -13.80 -5.18
C GLY A 100 -9.35 -14.63 -5.02
N SER A 101 -8.46 -14.28 -4.08
CA SER A 101 -7.10 -14.86 -3.99
C SER A 101 -6.93 -15.92 -2.89
N VAL A 102 -7.87 -16.06 -1.96
CA VAL A 102 -7.76 -16.97 -0.79
C VAL A 102 -7.80 -18.46 -1.15
N LEU A 103 -8.12 -18.82 -2.40
CA LEU A 103 -8.23 -20.21 -2.85
C LEU A 103 -6.90 -20.90 -3.25
N PHE A 104 -5.79 -20.17 -3.42
CA PHE A 104 -4.58 -20.75 -4.00
C PHE A 104 -3.28 -20.26 -3.33
N ASN A 105 -2.57 -21.16 -2.64
CA ASN A 105 -1.33 -20.87 -1.90
C ASN A 105 -0.04 -21.14 -2.70
N TYR A 106 -0.09 -21.06 -4.03
CA TYR A 106 1.09 -21.29 -4.87
C TYR A 106 1.90 -19.99 -5.05
N PRO A 107 3.25 -20.04 -4.92
CA PRO A 107 4.12 -18.87 -5.11
C PRO A 107 3.89 -18.13 -6.42
N SER A 108 3.67 -18.84 -7.54
CA SER A 108 3.35 -18.22 -8.83
C SER A 108 2.07 -17.38 -8.79
N THR A 109 1.02 -17.90 -8.12
CA THR A 109 -0.27 -17.20 -7.99
C THR A 109 -0.14 -15.99 -7.07
N ILE A 110 0.57 -16.14 -5.95
CA ILE A 110 0.86 -15.05 -5.01
C ILE A 110 1.63 -13.95 -5.73
N LEU A 111 2.71 -14.30 -6.45
CA LEU A 111 3.51 -13.32 -7.18
C LEU A 111 2.67 -12.58 -8.23
N TYR A 112 1.90 -13.31 -9.04
CA TYR A 112 1.04 -12.70 -10.05
C TYR A 112 0.03 -11.72 -9.45
N GLY A 113 -0.65 -12.13 -8.38
CA GLY A 113 -1.59 -11.27 -7.65
C GLY A 113 -0.91 -10.03 -7.06
N SER A 114 0.24 -10.22 -6.41
CA SER A 114 1.02 -9.13 -5.82
C SER A 114 1.53 -8.14 -6.87
N VAL A 115 1.97 -8.60 -8.06
CA VAL A 115 2.38 -7.71 -9.15
C VAL A 115 1.21 -6.82 -9.60
N LYS A 116 0.03 -7.41 -9.82
CA LYS A 116 -1.16 -6.64 -10.21
C LYS A 116 -1.57 -5.63 -9.14
N LEU A 117 -1.59 -6.07 -7.89
CA LEU A 117 -1.95 -5.20 -6.78
C LEU A 117 -0.96 -4.05 -6.61
N MET A 118 0.34 -4.32 -6.72
CA MET A 118 1.38 -3.29 -6.66
C MET A 118 1.28 -2.30 -7.82
N GLN A 119 0.93 -2.75 -9.03
CA GLN A 119 0.66 -1.83 -10.15
C GLN A 119 -0.48 -0.87 -9.82
N PHE A 120 -1.58 -1.38 -9.25
CA PHE A 120 -2.70 -0.54 -8.82
C PHE A 120 -2.27 0.45 -7.72
N PHE A 121 -1.53 -0.01 -6.70
CA PHE A 121 -1.03 0.86 -5.63
C PHE A 121 -0.11 1.96 -6.14
N VAL A 122 0.75 1.67 -7.11
CA VAL A 122 1.60 2.68 -7.77
C VAL A 122 0.75 3.79 -8.38
N GLU A 123 -0.37 3.45 -9.04
CA GLU A 123 -1.26 4.47 -9.60
C GLU A 123 -1.95 5.31 -8.50
N MET A 124 -2.35 4.71 -7.38
CA MET A 124 -2.92 5.45 -6.25
C MET A 124 -1.89 6.38 -5.59
N LEU A 125 -0.64 5.93 -5.46
CA LEU A 125 0.47 6.75 -4.96
C LEU A 125 0.78 7.92 -5.91
N LYS A 126 0.71 7.72 -7.24
CA LYS A 126 0.83 8.80 -8.22
C LYS A 126 -0.29 9.83 -8.10
N LYS A 127 -1.54 9.40 -7.89
CA LYS A 127 -2.66 10.33 -7.64
C LYS A 127 -2.37 11.20 -6.42
N LEU A 128 -1.89 10.60 -5.32
CA LEU A 128 -1.54 11.31 -4.10
C LEU A 128 -0.35 12.27 -4.29
N LYS A 129 0.69 11.84 -5.01
CA LYS A 129 1.80 12.72 -5.40
C LYS A 129 1.31 13.91 -6.21
N ASN A 130 0.43 13.70 -7.18
CA ASN A 130 -0.07 14.77 -8.01
C ASN A 130 -0.82 15.84 -7.19
N ILE A 131 -1.56 15.44 -6.15
CA ILE A 131 -2.15 16.37 -5.18
C ILE A 131 -1.06 17.18 -4.48
N ALA A 132 0.00 16.53 -3.99
CA ALA A 132 1.11 17.21 -3.33
C ALA A 132 1.83 18.21 -4.28
N ASP A 133 2.05 17.84 -5.53
CA ASP A 133 2.72 18.68 -6.51
C ASP A 133 1.86 19.90 -6.88
N GLN A 134 0.54 19.74 -7.03
CA GLN A 134 -0.34 20.80 -7.48
C GLN A 134 -0.88 21.71 -6.37
N HIS A 135 -0.98 21.21 -5.14
CA HIS A 135 -1.77 21.87 -4.11
C HIS A 135 -1.06 22.07 -2.77
N ALA A 136 0.16 21.57 -2.56
CA ALA A 136 0.85 21.70 -1.28
C ALA A 136 0.96 23.15 -0.79
N GLU A 137 1.17 24.12 -1.69
CA GLU A 137 1.30 25.55 -1.35
C GLU A 137 0.00 26.19 -0.83
N LYS A 138 -1.14 25.49 -0.91
CA LYS A 138 -2.43 25.96 -0.37
C LYS A 138 -2.60 25.67 1.13
N PHE A 139 -1.70 24.88 1.70
CA PHE A 139 -1.70 24.41 3.08
C PHE A 139 -0.62 25.12 3.88
N GLU A 140 -0.95 25.50 5.11
CA GLU A 140 -0.07 26.29 5.99
C GLU A 140 0.28 25.55 7.29
N SER A 141 -0.50 24.52 7.65
CA SER A 141 -0.27 23.74 8.85
C SER A 141 1.00 22.92 8.74
N GLU A 142 1.68 22.77 9.89
CA GLU A 142 2.90 21.97 9.99
C GLU A 142 2.68 20.53 9.53
N GLY A 143 1.54 19.92 9.86
CA GLY A 143 1.26 18.53 9.49
C GLY A 143 1.05 18.32 8.00
N PHE A 144 0.27 19.18 7.32
CA PHE A 144 0.14 19.06 5.86
C PHE A 144 1.44 19.40 5.13
N THR A 145 2.18 20.40 5.61
CA THR A 145 3.50 20.74 5.06
C THR A 145 4.44 19.53 5.15
N THR A 146 4.58 18.96 6.35
CA THR A 146 5.41 17.76 6.59
C THR A 146 4.94 16.56 5.75
N PHE A 147 3.62 16.35 5.67
CA PHE A 147 3.03 15.27 4.88
C PHE A 147 3.37 15.41 3.39
N PHE A 148 3.14 16.59 2.80
CA PHE A 148 3.41 16.79 1.36
C PHE A 148 4.90 16.77 1.02
N GLU A 149 5.76 17.29 1.90
CA GLU A 149 7.22 17.15 1.74
C GLU A 149 7.66 15.69 1.78
N MET A 150 7.12 14.90 2.72
CA MET A 150 7.36 13.46 2.79
C MET A 150 6.88 12.76 1.51
N ILE A 151 5.68 13.06 1.01
CA ILE A 151 5.18 12.50 -0.25
C ILE A 151 6.10 12.84 -1.43
N LYS A 152 6.54 14.09 -1.56
CA LYS A 152 7.44 14.51 -2.64
C LYS A 152 8.81 13.84 -2.57
N ARG A 153 9.35 13.64 -1.36
CA ARG A 153 10.65 13.01 -1.12
C ARG A 153 10.62 11.50 -1.37
N GLU A 154 9.61 10.81 -0.86
CA GLU A 154 9.56 9.34 -0.89
C GLU A 154 9.02 8.79 -2.22
N LEU A 155 8.26 9.60 -2.98
CA LEU A 155 7.61 9.21 -4.23
C LEU A 155 8.17 10.00 -5.42
N ASP A 156 9.48 10.12 -5.55
CA ASP A 156 10.07 10.80 -6.71
C ASP A 156 9.88 9.99 -8.03
N ASP A 157 10.20 10.64 -9.15
CA ASP A 157 10.03 10.03 -10.48
C ASP A 157 10.98 8.83 -10.68
N ASP A 158 12.16 8.87 -10.08
CA ASP A 158 13.15 7.79 -10.13
C ASP A 158 12.65 6.54 -9.40
N TYR A 159 12.02 6.71 -8.24
CA TYR A 159 11.35 5.65 -7.48
C TYR A 159 10.23 5.00 -8.31
N PHE A 160 9.37 5.81 -8.94
CA PHE A 160 8.30 5.26 -9.79
C PHE A 160 8.84 4.53 -11.02
N ALA A 161 9.91 5.03 -11.64
CA ALA A 161 10.57 4.36 -12.76
C ALA A 161 11.17 3.02 -12.33
N LEU A 162 11.84 2.98 -11.16
CA LEU A 162 12.45 1.79 -10.60
C LEU A 162 11.41 0.71 -10.28
N ILE A 163 10.31 1.08 -9.61
CA ILE A 163 9.24 0.12 -9.29
C ILE A 163 8.58 -0.42 -10.56
N GLN A 164 8.28 0.43 -11.54
CA GLN A 164 7.67 -0.03 -12.80
C GLN A 164 8.60 -0.99 -13.54
N TYR A 165 9.91 -0.73 -13.54
CA TYR A 165 10.91 -1.65 -14.08
C TYR A 165 10.85 -3.01 -13.37
N HIS A 166 10.90 -3.04 -12.04
CA HIS A 166 10.85 -4.30 -11.29
C HIS A 166 9.53 -5.05 -11.47
N LEU A 167 8.38 -4.37 -11.44
CA LEU A 167 7.07 -5.01 -11.66
C LEU A 167 6.95 -5.61 -13.06
N LYS A 168 7.64 -5.03 -14.06
CA LYS A 168 7.72 -5.62 -15.41
C LYS A 168 8.60 -6.86 -15.44
N GLU A 169 9.76 -6.84 -14.78
CA GLU A 169 10.67 -7.99 -14.69
C GLU A 169 10.02 -9.18 -13.96
N LEU A 170 9.26 -8.92 -12.89
CA LEU A 170 8.58 -9.94 -12.08
C LEU A 170 7.41 -10.63 -12.78
N GLN A 171 7.00 -10.17 -13.97
CA GLN A 171 6.04 -10.90 -14.81
C GLN A 171 6.66 -12.11 -15.50
N PHE A 172 8.00 -12.22 -15.53
CA PHE A 172 8.75 -13.34 -16.10
C PHE A 172 8.28 -13.77 -17.50
N ARG A 173 7.99 -12.80 -18.39
CA ARG A 173 7.48 -13.08 -19.75
C ARG A 173 8.45 -13.90 -20.60
N ASP A 174 9.76 -13.76 -20.35
CA ASP A 174 10.84 -14.49 -21.03
C ASP A 174 11.26 -15.77 -20.28
N GLY A 175 10.49 -16.20 -19.27
CA GLY A 175 10.84 -17.33 -18.39
C GLY A 175 11.58 -16.92 -17.11
N VAL A 176 11.90 -17.90 -16.27
CA VAL A 176 12.54 -17.70 -14.96
C VAL A 176 13.93 -18.34 -14.96
N LEU A 177 14.95 -17.56 -14.60
CA LEU A 177 16.31 -18.08 -14.42
C LEU A 177 16.54 -18.43 -12.96
N ILE A 178 16.81 -19.71 -12.69
CA ILE A 178 17.01 -20.24 -11.34
C ILE A 178 18.33 -21.00 -11.32
N SER A 179 19.14 -20.77 -10.28
CA SER A 179 20.24 -21.68 -9.94
C SER A 179 19.83 -22.57 -8.78
N ALA A 180 20.31 -23.81 -8.76
CA ALA A 180 20.15 -24.73 -7.66
C ALA A 180 21.47 -25.45 -7.40
N GLU A 181 21.65 -25.94 -6.18
CA GLU A 181 22.69 -26.89 -5.82
C GLU A 181 22.13 -28.31 -5.89
N LEU A 182 22.99 -29.31 -6.01
CA LEU A 182 22.60 -30.72 -5.95
C LEU A 182 23.07 -31.30 -4.62
N THR A 183 22.19 -32.05 -3.97
CA THR A 183 22.57 -32.89 -2.83
C THR A 183 23.25 -34.18 -3.32
N ASP A 184 23.81 -34.97 -2.39
CA ASP A 184 24.45 -36.27 -2.68
C ASP A 184 23.55 -37.25 -3.44
N GLY A 185 22.22 -37.05 -3.40
CA GLY A 185 21.23 -37.83 -4.15
C GLY A 185 20.86 -37.25 -5.53
N ASN A 186 21.60 -36.27 -6.05
CA ASN A 186 21.26 -35.49 -7.26
C ASN A 186 19.88 -34.81 -7.19
N VAL A 187 19.42 -34.47 -5.99
CA VAL A 187 18.18 -33.72 -5.78
C VAL A 187 18.53 -32.23 -5.68
N GLY A 188 17.80 -31.39 -6.42
CA GLY A 188 18.00 -29.95 -6.38
C GLY A 188 17.60 -29.33 -5.04
N THR A 189 18.48 -28.51 -4.47
CA THR A 189 18.32 -27.72 -3.24
C THR A 189 18.81 -26.28 -3.47
N GLN A 190 18.61 -25.39 -2.49
CA GLN A 190 19.06 -23.99 -2.53
C GLN A 190 18.68 -23.26 -3.84
N TYR A 191 17.40 -23.31 -4.20
CA TYR A 191 16.88 -22.62 -5.39
C TYR A 191 16.98 -21.10 -5.20
N ILE A 192 17.72 -20.44 -6.08
CA ILE A 192 17.94 -18.98 -6.05
C ILE A 192 17.49 -18.40 -7.39
N LEU A 193 16.57 -17.44 -7.33
CA LEU A 193 16.20 -16.62 -8.48
C LEU A 193 17.39 -15.76 -8.92
N ARG A 194 17.72 -15.81 -10.20
CA ARG A 194 18.82 -15.04 -10.79
C ARG A 194 18.27 -13.99 -11.75
N LYS A 195 18.93 -12.83 -11.78
CA LYS A 195 18.70 -11.85 -12.84
C LYS A 195 19.29 -12.40 -14.15
N PRO A 196 18.52 -12.46 -15.25
CA PRO A 196 19.09 -12.81 -16.54
C PRO A 196 20.16 -11.79 -16.93
N ASN A 197 21.24 -12.25 -17.57
CA ASN A 197 22.30 -11.36 -18.04
C ASN A 197 21.73 -10.26 -18.94
N ASP A 198 22.10 -9.00 -18.67
CA ASP A 198 21.62 -7.87 -19.45
C ASP A 198 21.92 -8.10 -20.94
N LYS A 199 20.87 -8.02 -21.76
CA LYS A 199 21.00 -8.10 -23.22
C LYS A 199 21.83 -6.91 -23.78
N LYS A 200 22.18 -5.91 -22.94
CA LYS A 200 22.98 -4.70 -23.23
C LYS A 200 24.49 -4.96 -23.38
N GLY A 201 24.86 -5.94 -24.19
CA GLY A 201 26.25 -6.19 -24.57
C GLY A 201 26.36 -6.59 -26.03
N ASN A 202 27.41 -6.09 -26.70
CA ASN A 202 27.72 -6.29 -28.13
C ASN A 202 27.28 -7.67 -28.62
N TRP A 203 26.19 -7.69 -29.39
CA TRP A 203 25.68 -8.88 -30.08
C TRP A 203 26.79 -9.63 -30.82
N VAL A 204 27.75 -8.89 -31.39
CA VAL A 204 29.01 -9.36 -31.98
C VAL A 204 29.80 -10.27 -31.01
N LYS A 205 30.12 -9.80 -29.79
CA LYS A 205 30.83 -10.62 -28.78
C LYS A 205 30.05 -11.88 -28.39
N ARG A 206 28.71 -11.84 -28.41
CA ARG A 206 27.83 -12.98 -28.08
C ARG A 206 27.79 -14.04 -29.19
N VAL A 207 27.99 -13.64 -30.44
CA VAL A 207 28.09 -14.55 -31.60
C VAL A 207 29.49 -15.18 -31.70
N PHE A 208 30.55 -14.44 -31.32
CA PHE A 208 31.93 -14.91 -31.38
C PHE A 208 32.47 -15.56 -30.09
N SER A 209 31.72 -15.55 -28.98
CA SER A 209 32.10 -16.26 -27.76
C SER A 209 31.92 -17.78 -27.93
N LYS A 210 32.91 -18.58 -27.51
CA LYS A 210 32.80 -20.04 -27.37
C LYS A 210 31.52 -20.35 -26.58
N ARG A 211 30.53 -20.97 -27.22
CA ARG A 211 29.31 -21.43 -26.55
C ARG A 211 29.70 -22.54 -25.59
N SER A 212 29.48 -22.33 -24.29
CA SER A 212 29.47 -23.45 -23.35
C SER A 212 28.42 -24.47 -23.81
N PRO A 213 28.62 -25.78 -23.58
CA PRO A 213 27.59 -26.77 -23.86
C PRO A 213 26.33 -26.42 -23.05
N PHE A 214 25.25 -26.10 -23.75
CA PHE A 214 23.94 -25.86 -23.15
C PHE A 214 23.11 -27.13 -23.32
N PHE A 215 22.70 -27.73 -22.21
CA PHE A 215 21.76 -28.83 -22.21
C PHE A 215 20.34 -28.26 -22.13
N SER A 216 19.50 -28.59 -23.10
CA SER A 216 18.09 -28.20 -23.13
C SER A 216 17.22 -29.44 -23.13
N PHE A 217 16.18 -29.42 -22.30
CA PHE A 217 15.13 -30.44 -22.29
C PHE A 217 13.79 -29.77 -22.60
N SER A 218 12.94 -30.42 -23.38
CA SER A 218 11.59 -29.93 -23.71
C SER A 218 10.56 -30.95 -23.23
N ILE A 219 9.58 -30.47 -22.47
CA ILE A 219 8.46 -31.28 -21.99
C ILE A 219 7.38 -31.26 -23.08
N HIS A 220 6.80 -32.42 -23.39
CA HIS A 220 5.73 -32.49 -24.38
C HIS A 220 4.45 -31.81 -23.84
N PRO A 221 3.65 -31.09 -24.64
CA PRO A 221 2.47 -30.37 -24.15
C PRO A 221 1.40 -31.22 -23.45
N ARG A 222 1.39 -32.53 -23.71
CA ARG A 222 0.47 -33.51 -23.08
C ARG A 222 1.06 -34.23 -21.86
N ASP A 223 2.31 -33.94 -21.50
CA ASP A 223 2.94 -34.49 -20.30
C ASP A 223 2.59 -33.63 -19.08
N GLU A 224 1.50 -33.99 -18.42
CA GLU A 224 1.01 -33.30 -17.22
C GLU A 224 1.98 -33.43 -16.04
N GLY A 225 2.66 -34.56 -15.91
CA GLY A 225 3.60 -34.83 -14.82
C GLY A 225 4.84 -33.94 -14.93
N GLY A 226 5.41 -33.86 -16.13
CA GLY A 226 6.52 -32.95 -16.42
C GLY A 226 6.12 -31.48 -16.23
N ALA A 227 4.95 -31.07 -16.73
CA ALA A 227 4.46 -29.71 -16.56
C ALA A 227 4.30 -29.34 -15.06
N ARG A 228 3.79 -30.27 -14.24
CA ARG A 228 3.67 -30.08 -12.79
C ARG A 228 5.03 -29.96 -12.11
N ALA A 229 5.98 -30.84 -12.41
CA ALA A 229 7.32 -30.80 -11.86
C ALA A 229 8.05 -29.49 -12.19
N LEU A 230 7.92 -28.98 -13.43
CA LEU A 230 8.49 -27.71 -13.83
C LEU A 230 7.83 -26.53 -13.09
N SER A 231 6.51 -26.57 -12.89
CA SER A 231 5.79 -25.55 -12.12
C SER A 231 6.25 -25.53 -10.66
N GLU A 232 6.43 -26.68 -10.03
CA GLU A 232 6.92 -26.77 -8.65
C GLU A 232 8.36 -26.24 -8.51
N LEU A 233 9.24 -26.54 -9.47
CA LEU A 233 10.59 -25.97 -9.51
C LEU A 233 10.56 -24.43 -9.65
N ARG A 234 9.69 -23.93 -10.53
CA ARG A 234 9.46 -22.49 -10.67
C ARG A 234 8.99 -21.86 -9.36
N ASP A 235 7.99 -22.47 -8.73
CA ASP A 235 7.41 -21.98 -7.47
C ASP A 235 8.45 -21.91 -6.35
N ARG A 236 9.31 -22.92 -6.22
CA ARG A 236 10.42 -22.88 -5.26
C ARG A 236 11.38 -21.73 -5.53
N GLY A 237 11.76 -21.51 -6.80
CA GLY A 237 12.68 -20.46 -7.18
C GLY A 237 12.15 -19.04 -6.95
N ILE A 238 10.85 -18.81 -7.14
CA ILE A 238 10.24 -17.47 -7.01
C ILE A 238 9.66 -17.19 -5.61
N ASN A 239 9.62 -18.16 -4.71
CA ASN A 239 8.95 -18.04 -3.41
C ASN A 239 9.41 -16.81 -2.61
N LEU A 240 10.73 -16.55 -2.57
CA LEU A 240 11.28 -15.40 -1.84
C LEU A 240 10.76 -14.06 -2.39
N VAL A 241 10.72 -13.90 -3.71
CA VAL A 241 10.27 -12.65 -4.33
C VAL A 241 8.75 -12.50 -4.26
N ALA A 242 8.01 -13.61 -4.33
CA ALA A 242 6.56 -13.62 -4.11
C ALA A 242 6.21 -13.10 -2.71
N ASN A 243 6.90 -13.60 -1.68
CA ASN A 243 6.72 -13.18 -0.30
C ASN A 243 7.14 -11.72 -0.08
N ALA A 244 8.30 -11.31 -0.59
CA ALA A 244 8.78 -9.93 -0.47
C ALA A 244 7.82 -8.92 -1.11
N LEU A 245 7.28 -9.24 -2.30
CA LEU A 245 6.33 -8.38 -2.99
C LEU A 245 4.97 -8.32 -2.26
N ALA A 246 4.50 -9.45 -1.71
CA ALA A 246 3.29 -9.49 -0.91
C ALA A 246 3.41 -8.65 0.37
N GLN A 247 4.55 -8.72 1.07
CA GLN A 247 4.83 -7.89 2.24
C GLN A 247 4.91 -6.40 1.88
N SER A 248 5.54 -6.08 0.76
CA SER A 248 5.62 -4.70 0.26
C SER A 248 4.23 -4.12 -0.04
N ALA A 249 3.33 -4.92 -0.63
CA ALA A 249 1.94 -4.54 -0.82
C ALA A 249 1.23 -4.28 0.53
N GLU A 250 1.49 -5.08 1.55
CA GLU A 250 0.93 -4.87 2.90
C GLU A 250 1.43 -3.58 3.55
N HIS A 251 2.71 -3.22 3.37
CA HIS A 251 3.25 -1.95 3.86
C HIS A 251 2.58 -0.74 3.20
N ILE A 252 2.32 -0.78 1.89
CA ILE A 252 1.60 0.30 1.20
C ILE A 252 0.14 0.37 1.66
N LEU A 253 -0.52 -0.79 1.83
CA LEU A 253 -1.88 -0.84 2.35
C LEU A 253 -1.97 -0.27 3.77
N SER A 254 -1.01 -0.58 4.63
CA SER A 254 -0.90 -0.04 5.99
C SER A 254 -0.83 1.49 5.97
N PHE A 255 -0.04 2.06 5.06
CA PHE A 255 0.01 3.52 4.87
C PHE A 255 -1.37 4.10 4.50
N PHE A 256 -2.07 3.51 3.52
CA PHE A 256 -3.41 4.01 3.13
C PHE A 256 -4.47 3.80 4.23
N ASN A 257 -4.41 2.73 5.01
CA ASN A 257 -5.29 2.52 6.16
C ASN A 257 -5.10 3.61 7.22
N MET A 258 -3.85 3.92 7.56
CA MET A 258 -3.52 5.01 8.49
C MET A 258 -3.95 6.36 7.92
N LEU A 259 -3.69 6.64 6.64
CA LEU A 259 -4.11 7.88 5.99
C LEU A 259 -5.63 8.04 5.98
N LYS A 260 -6.38 6.98 5.62
CA LYS A 260 -7.86 6.97 5.70
C LYS A 260 -8.30 7.29 7.12
N LEU A 261 -7.75 6.59 8.11
CA LEU A 261 -8.15 6.70 9.51
C LEU A 261 -7.98 8.14 10.03
N GLU A 262 -6.86 8.79 9.74
CA GLU A 262 -6.62 10.17 10.17
C GLU A 262 -7.48 11.17 9.38
N LEU A 263 -7.63 11.00 8.07
CA LEU A 263 -8.49 11.87 7.24
C LEU A 263 -9.98 11.70 7.56
N SER A 264 -10.43 10.53 7.99
CA SER A 264 -11.83 10.27 8.37
C SER A 264 -12.34 11.27 9.40
N PHE A 265 -11.53 11.62 10.40
CA PHE A 265 -11.93 12.61 11.39
C PHE A 265 -12.16 13.99 10.76
N TYR A 266 -11.21 14.44 9.92
CA TYR A 266 -11.31 15.74 9.25
C TYR A 266 -12.43 15.80 8.22
N VAL A 267 -12.66 14.74 7.45
CA VAL A 267 -13.83 14.62 6.56
C VAL A 267 -15.12 14.69 7.37
N GLY A 268 -15.17 14.05 8.55
CA GLY A 268 -16.28 14.19 9.48
C GLY A 268 -16.51 15.64 9.93
N CYS A 269 -15.44 16.39 10.23
CA CYS A 269 -15.54 17.81 10.53
C CYS A 269 -16.06 18.64 9.34
N LEU A 270 -15.62 18.34 8.11
CA LEU A 270 -16.12 18.99 6.90
C LEU A 270 -17.59 18.71 6.68
N ASN A 271 -18.03 17.47 6.89
CA ASN A 271 -19.43 17.09 6.82
C ASN A 271 -20.28 17.85 7.83
N LEU A 272 -19.80 17.97 9.07
CA LEU A 272 -20.46 18.76 10.10
C LEU A 272 -20.56 20.23 9.73
N TYR A 273 -19.49 20.82 9.21
CA TYR A 273 -19.45 22.21 8.75
C TYR A 273 -20.42 22.46 7.59
N ASP A 274 -20.63 21.48 6.72
CA ASP A 274 -21.58 21.60 5.60
C ASP A 274 -23.05 21.43 6.06
N GLN A 275 -23.30 20.85 7.25
CA GLN A 275 -24.64 20.59 7.79
C GLN A 275 -25.15 21.68 8.75
N LEU A 276 -24.26 22.52 9.29
CA LEU A 276 -24.55 23.54 10.31
C LEU A 276 -24.14 24.94 9.84
#